data_AF-A0A259CDS3-F1
#
_entry.id   AF-A0A259CDS3-F1
#
_cell.length_a   1.000
_cell.length_b   1.000
_cell.length_c   1.000
_cell.angle_alpha   90.00
_cell.angle_beta   90.00
_cell.angle_gamma   90.00
#
_symmetry.space_group_name_H-M   'P 1'
#
loop_
_entity.id
_entity.type
_entity.pdbx_description
1 polymer ?
#
loop_
_entity_poly.entity_id
_entity_poly.type
_entity_poly.pdbx_seq_one_letter_code
_entity_poly.pdbx_strand_id
1 'polypeptide(L)'
;AMIIIGGLGSIMGSLLGTIFMVLLPELTQALASMLQGSAIDKALHLKDGVTYLREMLIGAVIILFLIFEPDGLAHRWRQIKAYWKLYPFSY
;
A
#
# COMPACT_ATOMS: atom_id res chain seq x y z
N ALA A 1 -11.36 5.36 7.83
CA ALA A 1 -9.98 5.24 7.30
C ALA A 1 -9.94 5.04 5.78
N MET A 2 -10.72 4.11 5.20
CA MET A 2 -10.67 3.80 3.74
C MET A 2 -10.92 5.00 2.81
N ILE A 3 -11.86 5.89 3.14
CA ILE A 3 -12.20 7.07 2.32
C ILE A 3 -11.06 8.12 2.35
N ILE A 4 -10.30 8.17 3.45
CA ILE A 4 -9.18 9.10 3.61
C ILE A 4 -7.99 8.65 2.76
N ILE A 5 -7.71 7.34 2.76
CA ILE A 5 -6.65 6.70 1.95
C ILE A 5 -6.99 6.78 0.45
N GLY A 6 -8.27 6.58 0.11
CA GLY A 6 -8.75 6.56 -1.26
C GLY A 6 -8.85 7.94 -1.94
N GLY A 7 -9.08 8.99 -1.16
CA GLY A 7 -9.38 10.34 -1.63
C GLY A 7 -10.81 10.74 -1.23
N LEU A 8 -10.92 11.85 -0.48
CA LEU A 8 -12.18 12.35 0.06
C LEU A 8 -13.17 12.71 -1.06
N GLY A 9 -14.41 12.21 -0.97
CA GLY A 9 -15.48 12.53 -1.91
C GLY A 9 -15.42 11.80 -3.26
N SER A 10 -14.56 10.80 -3.44
CA SER A 10 -14.48 10.00 -4.67
C SER A 10 -14.94 8.56 -4.46
N ILE A 11 -15.93 8.11 -5.23
CA ILE A 11 -16.38 6.69 -5.25
C ILE A 11 -15.23 5.77 -5.70
N MET A 12 -14.48 6.18 -6.74
CA MET A 12 -13.30 5.46 -7.21
C MET A 12 -12.19 5.43 -6.17
N GLY A 13 -12.05 6.51 -5.39
CA GLY A 13 -11.15 6.57 -4.24
C GLY A 13 -11.52 5.52 -3.20
N SER A 14 -12.79 5.46 -2.78
CA SER A 14 -13.26 4.46 -1.80
C SER A 14 -13.04 3.02 -2.26
N LEU A 15 -13.20 2.72 -3.56
CA LEU A 15 -12.90 1.40 -4.12
C LEU A 15 -11.40 1.07 -4.05
N LEU A 16 -10.53 1.98 -4.52
CA LEU A 16 -9.09 1.76 -4.45
C LEU A 16 -8.58 1.69 -3.01
N GLY A 17 -9.12 2.52 -2.12
CA GLY A 17 -8.79 2.53 -0.69
C GLY A 17 -9.17 1.21 0.00
N THR A 18 -10.31 0.61 -0.37
CA THR A 18 -10.72 -0.72 0.11
C THR A 18 -9.77 -1.80 -0.39
N ILE A 19 -9.46 -1.80 -1.70
CA ILE A 19 -8.52 -2.76 -2.29
C ILE A 19 -7.17 -2.66 -1.58
N PHE A 20 -6.65 -1.45 -1.39
CA PHE A 20 -5.37 -1.22 -0.72
C PHE A 20 -5.36 -1.73 0.73
N MET A 21 -6.41 -1.44 1.50
CA MET A 21 -6.55 -1.91 2.89
C MET A 21 -6.53 -3.43 3.02
N VAL A 22 -7.07 -4.15 2.03
CA VAL A 22 -7.05 -5.62 2.00
C VAL A 22 -5.73 -6.15 1.45
N LEU A 23 -5.20 -5.52 0.39
CA LEU A 23 -3.99 -6.00 -0.29
C LEU A 23 -2.74 -5.80 0.56
N LEU A 24 -2.63 -4.69 1.30
CA LEU A 24 -1.45 -4.35 2.10
C LEU A 24 -1.10 -5.40 3.17
N PRO A 25 -2.02 -5.83 4.05
CA PRO A 25 -1.74 -6.90 5.02
C PRO A 25 -1.43 -8.24 4.34
N GLU A 26 -2.05 -8.53 3.19
CA GLU A 26 -1.77 -9.75 2.42
C GLU A 26 -0.37 -9.72 1.81
N LEU A 27 0.03 -8.58 1.24
CA LEU A 27 1.32 -8.39 0.60
C LEU A 27 2.45 -8.40 1.63
N THR A 28 2.26 -7.79 2.81
CA THR A 28 3.21 -7.89 3.91
C THR A 28 3.33 -9.33 4.43
N GLN A 29 2.24 -10.10 4.44
CA GLN A 29 2.28 -11.52 4.82
C GLN A 29 2.96 -12.39 3.77
N ALA A 30 2.69 -12.16 2.48
CA ALA A 30 3.34 -12.84 1.37
C ALA A 30 4.84 -12.53 1.32
N LEU A 31 5.24 -11.27 1.55
CA LEU A 31 6.64 -10.89 1.66
C LEU A 31 7.28 -11.56 2.89
N ALA A 32 6.61 -11.57 4.04
CA ALA A 32 7.11 -12.24 5.23
C ALA A 32 7.29 -13.75 5.01
N SER A 33 6.34 -14.42 4.35
CA SER A 33 6.45 -15.86 4.04
C SER A 33 7.49 -16.17 2.97
N MET A 34 7.72 -15.28 2.01
CA MET A 34 8.84 -15.40 1.05
C MET A 34 10.20 -15.20 1.71
N LEU A 35 10.26 -14.36 2.74
CA LEU A 35 11.47 -14.10 3.51
C LEU A 35 11.74 -15.17 4.57
N GLN A 36 10.72 -15.94 4.96
CA GLN A 36 10.84 -17.10 5.85
C GLN A 36 11.77 -18.14 5.19
N GLY A 37 12.94 -18.36 5.78
CA GLY A 37 14.04 -19.18 5.25
C GLY A 37 15.27 -18.44 4.72
N SER A 38 15.21 -17.10 4.55
CA SER A 38 16.37 -16.28 4.17
C SER A 38 17.21 -15.84 5.39
N ALA A 39 18.42 -15.32 5.19
CA ALA A 39 19.34 -14.92 6.28
C ALA A 39 18.76 -13.90 7.29
N ILE A 40 17.71 -13.18 6.89
CA ILE A 40 16.96 -12.22 7.71
C ILE A 40 16.16 -12.94 8.82
N ASP A 41 15.72 -14.16 8.55
CA ASP A 41 14.87 -14.97 9.44
C ASP A 41 15.63 -15.45 10.70
N LYS A 42 16.94 -15.67 10.56
CA LYS A 42 17.87 -15.99 11.65
C LYS A 42 18.35 -14.76 12.44
N ALA A 43 18.45 -13.59 11.79
CA ALA A 43 18.98 -12.38 12.41
C ALA A 43 17.99 -11.71 13.37
N LEU A 44 16.68 -11.86 13.15
CA LEU A 44 15.64 -11.13 13.89
C LEU A 44 14.93 -11.96 15.00
N HIS A 45 15.34 -13.20 15.28
CA HIS A 45 14.74 -14.04 16.33
C HIS A 45 13.19 -14.04 16.28
N LEU A 46 12.68 -14.23 15.08
CA LEU A 46 11.31 -13.96 14.65
C LEU A 46 10.22 -14.90 15.21
N LYS A 47 10.54 -15.83 16.10
CA LYS A 47 9.52 -16.77 16.61
C LYS A 47 8.47 -16.13 17.50
N ASP A 48 8.82 -15.09 18.26
CA ASP A 48 7.90 -14.46 19.22
C ASP A 48 7.47 -13.02 18.82
N GLY A 49 8.22 -12.36 17.93
CA GLY A 49 8.04 -10.95 17.57
C GLY A 49 7.45 -10.66 16.18
N VAL A 50 7.27 -11.67 15.32
CA VAL A 50 6.80 -11.48 13.92
C VAL A 50 5.45 -10.76 13.85
N THR A 51 4.53 -11.09 14.75
CA THR A 51 3.19 -10.49 14.76
C THR A 51 3.26 -8.99 14.99
N TYR A 52 4.05 -8.54 15.98
CA TYR A 52 4.23 -7.13 16.28
C TYR A 52 5.01 -6.40 15.18
N LEU A 53 6.06 -7.02 14.63
CA LEU A 53 6.82 -6.44 13.52
C LEU A 53 5.95 -6.26 12.28
N ARG A 54 5.05 -7.22 12.01
CA ARG A 54 4.08 -7.13 10.92
C ARG A 54 3.09 -5.99 11.14
N GLU A 55 2.52 -5.85 12.33
CA GLU A 55 1.62 -4.73 12.65
C GLU A 55 2.34 -3.38 12.53
N MET A 56 3.58 -3.27 13.01
CA MET A 56 4.40 -2.07 12.84
C MET A 56 4.69 -1.76 11.37
N LEU A 57 5.00 -2.77 10.56
CA LEU A 57 5.22 -2.59 9.11
C LEU A 57 3.94 -2.12 8.40
N ILE A 58 2.79 -2.72 8.73
CA ILE A 58 1.50 -2.28 8.19
C ILE A 58 1.25 -0.80 8.52
N GLY A 59 1.43 -0.41 9.80
CA GLY A 59 1.28 0.98 10.24
C GLY A 59 2.27 1.93 9.56
N ALA A 60 3.54 1.52 9.43
CA ALA A 60 4.56 2.31 8.76
C ALA A 60 4.23 2.55 7.29
N VAL A 61 3.77 1.52 6.56
CA VAL A 61 3.35 1.65 5.17
C VAL A 61 2.14 2.57 5.04
N ILE A 62 1.16 2.49 5.94
CA ILE A 62 0.01 3.40 5.95
C ILE A 62 0.46 4.86 6.16
N ILE A 63 1.34 5.11 7.13
CA ILE A 63 1.86 6.46 7.40
C ILE A 63 2.64 6.99 6.18
N LEU A 64 3.52 6.16 5.62
CA LEU A 64 4.32 6.53 4.45
C LEU A 64 3.41 6.84 3.25
N PHE A 65 2.37 6.03 3.05
CA PHE A 65 1.36 6.26 2.03
C PHE A 65 0.64 7.61 2.23
N LEU A 66 0.24 7.94 3.46
CA LEU A 66 -0.39 9.23 3.76
C LEU A 66 0.54 10.44 3.54
N ILE A 67 1.85 10.28 3.77
CA ILE A 67 2.84 11.35 3.56
C ILE A 67 3.11 11.58 2.07
N PHE A 68 3.31 10.51 1.30
CA PHE A 68 3.64 10.61 -0.13
C PHE A 68 2.42 10.92 -1.00
N GLU A 69 1.23 10.49 -0.59
CA GLU A 69 -0.02 10.65 -1.34
C GLU A 69 -1.16 11.22 -0.48
N PRO A 70 -1.08 12.51 -0.06
CA PRO A 70 -2.10 13.14 0.77
C PRO A 70 -3.46 13.30 0.07
N ASP A 71 -3.47 13.42 -1.26
CA ASP A 71 -4.69 13.51 -2.08
C ASP A 71 -5.38 12.15 -2.32
N GLY A 72 -4.73 11.06 -1.90
CA GLY A 72 -5.22 9.69 -2.02
C GLY A 72 -5.05 9.04 -3.39
N LEU A 73 -5.30 7.74 -3.44
CA LEU A 73 -5.12 6.89 -4.62
C LEU A 73 -5.92 7.33 -5.86
N ALA A 74 -7.05 8.02 -5.67
CA ALA A 74 -7.86 8.53 -6.76
C ALA A 74 -7.11 9.55 -7.64
N HIS A 75 -6.23 10.37 -7.04
CA HIS A 75 -5.43 11.34 -7.78
C HIS A 75 -4.42 10.64 -8.70
N ARG A 76 -3.68 9.65 -8.17
CA ARG A 76 -2.74 8.82 -8.93
C ARG A 76 -3.43 8.09 -10.08
N TRP A 77 -4.59 7.50 -9.85
CA TRP A 77 -5.34 6.82 -10.90
C TRP A 77 -5.75 7.77 -12.04
N ARG A 78 -6.10 9.01 -11.72
CA ARG A 78 -6.37 10.05 -12.74
C ARG A 78 -5.12 10.40 -13.55
N GLN A 79 -3.97 10.56 -12.91
CA GLN A 79 -2.70 10.85 -13.60
C GLN A 79 -2.28 9.69 -14.51
N ILE A 80 -2.39 8.45 -14.04
CA ILE A 80 -2.10 7.26 -14.86
C ILE A 80 -3.03 7.23 -16.08
N LYS A 81 -4.34 7.41 -15.90
CA LYS A 81 -5.28 7.48 -17.03
C LYS A 81 -4.97 8.62 -17.99
N ALA A 82 -4.56 9.78 -17.48
CA ALA A 82 -4.16 10.91 -18.33
C ALA A 82 -2.90 10.57 -19.14
N TYR A 83 -1.89 9.97 -18.51
CA TYR A 83 -0.66 9.52 -19.17
C TYR A 83 -0.95 8.54 -20.31
N TRP A 84 -1.80 7.54 -20.06
CA TRP A 84 -2.19 6.56 -21.08
C TRP A 84 -3.03 7.18 -22.21
N LYS A 85 -3.81 8.22 -21.95
CA LYS A 85 -4.66 8.88 -22.95
C LYS A 85 -3.90 9.88 -23.83
N LEU A 86 -2.85 10.52 -23.29
CA LEU A 86 -1.97 11.46 -24.01
C LEU A 86 -0.85 10.76 -24.80
N TYR A 87 -0.77 9.43 -24.73
CA TYR A 87 0.11 8.61 -25.55
C TYR A 87 -0.62 8.26 -26.87
N PRO A 88 -0.11 8.54 -28.10
CA PRO A 88 1.21 9.04 -28.50
C PRO A 88 1.28 10.52 -28.96
N PHE A 89 0.23 11.32 -28.81
CA PHE A 89 0.28 12.77 -29.14
C PHE A 89 0.03 13.60 -27.88
N SER A 90 1.12 14.14 -27.34
CA SER A 90 1.18 14.90 -26.10
C SER A 90 0.80 16.39 -26.27
N TYR A 91 -0.37 16.67 -26.86
CA TYR A 91 -0.96 18.01 -26.90
C TYR A 91 -2.36 18.02 -26.28
#